data_AF-B8R179-F1
#
_entry.id   AF-B8R179-F1
#
_cell.length_a   1.000
_cell.length_b   1.000
_cell.length_c   1.000
_cell.angle_alpha   90.00
_cell.angle_beta   90.00
_cell.angle_gamma   90.00
#
_symmetry.space_group_name_H-M   'P 1'
#
loop_
_entity.id
_entity.type
_entity.pdbx_description
1 polymer ?
#
loop_
_entity_poly.entity_id
_entity_poly.type
_entity_poly.pdbx_seq_one_letter_code
_entity_poly.pdbx_strand_id
1 'polypeptide(L)'
;MTITKPTTLNRKVKSHGLINDSIGDMLTRIRNSCLAKKSTVSIPFTRLNQQIAQILEQEGFIQTYQVSLDSQDLTLRLKYRSKKIYRGKKKESCITNLKRISKPGLRIYSNHKEILRILGGTGIVIVSTPEGLMTDREARLRGIGGELLCSVW
;
A
#
# COMPACT_ATOMS: atom_id res chain seq x y z
N MET A 1 21.24 -21.46 -44.32
CA MET A 1 21.14 -20.79 -43.01
C MET A 1 19.77 -20.14 -42.92
N THR A 2 18.81 -20.84 -42.31
CA THR A 2 17.40 -20.44 -42.27
C THR A 2 17.17 -19.51 -41.08
N ILE A 3 16.77 -18.27 -41.37
CA ILE A 3 16.43 -17.26 -40.37
C ILE A 3 15.09 -17.65 -39.74
N THR A 4 15.11 -18.14 -38.49
CA THR A 4 13.91 -18.35 -37.68
C THR A 4 13.37 -17.00 -37.22
N LYS A 5 12.16 -16.64 -37.66
CA LYS A 5 11.43 -15.45 -37.19
C LYS A 5 11.15 -15.58 -35.68
N PRO A 6 11.32 -14.50 -34.89
CA PRO A 6 10.95 -14.52 -33.48
C PRO A 6 9.43 -14.68 -33.35
N THR A 7 9.02 -15.75 -32.67
CA THR A 7 7.63 -16.04 -32.33
C THR A 7 7.13 -14.98 -31.36
N THR A 8 6.28 -14.07 -31.82
CA THR A 8 5.58 -13.12 -30.94
C THR A 8 4.59 -13.90 -30.07
N LEU A 9 5.00 -14.23 -28.85
CA LEU A 9 4.13 -14.80 -27.83
C LEU A 9 3.06 -13.76 -27.49
N ASN A 10 1.86 -13.96 -28.04
CA ASN A 10 0.70 -13.12 -27.78
C ASN A 10 0.24 -13.39 -26.34
N ARG A 11 0.78 -12.64 -25.38
CA ARG A 11 0.52 -12.82 -23.95
C ARG A 11 -0.87 -12.27 -23.63
N LYS A 12 -1.82 -13.15 -23.32
CA LYS A 12 -3.13 -12.79 -22.76
C LYS A 12 -2.92 -12.04 -21.44
N VAL A 13 -3.09 -10.72 -21.45
CA VAL A 13 -3.16 -9.88 -20.26
C VAL A 13 -4.41 -10.28 -19.48
N LYS A 14 -4.27 -10.64 -18.20
CA LYS A 14 -5.42 -10.81 -17.31
C LYS A 14 -6.02 -9.42 -17.07
N SER A 15 -7.19 -9.14 -17.62
CA SER A 15 -7.93 -7.93 -17.21
C SER A 15 -8.42 -8.14 -15.79
N HIS A 16 -7.91 -7.34 -14.87
CA HIS A 16 -8.52 -7.21 -13.56
C HIS A 16 -9.88 -6.52 -13.75
N GLY A 17 -10.94 -7.05 -13.14
CA GLY A 17 -12.29 -6.48 -13.22
C GLY A 17 -12.33 -4.99 -12.82
N LEU A 18 -13.43 -4.29 -13.09
CA LEU A 18 -13.53 -2.85 -12.86
C LEU A 18 -13.30 -2.50 -11.38
N ILE A 19 -12.14 -1.90 -11.05
CA ILE A 19 -11.81 -1.45 -9.70
C ILE A 19 -12.04 0.06 -9.61
N ASN A 20 -13.11 0.47 -8.93
CA ASN A 20 -13.47 1.89 -8.77
C ASN A 20 -12.58 2.63 -7.75
N ASP A 21 -12.06 1.93 -6.73
CA ASP A 21 -11.11 2.48 -5.74
C ASP A 21 -9.91 1.54 -5.58
N SER A 22 -8.86 1.77 -6.39
CA SER A 22 -7.61 1.01 -6.37
C SER A 22 -6.98 0.96 -4.96
N ILE A 23 -6.99 2.07 -4.25
CA ILE A 23 -6.40 2.17 -2.91
C ILE A 23 -7.28 1.39 -1.91
N GLY A 24 -8.59 1.56 -1.99
CA GLY A 24 -9.54 0.83 -1.14
C GLY A 24 -9.41 -0.69 -1.28
N ASP A 25 -9.26 -1.19 -2.51
CA ASP A 25 -8.98 -2.60 -2.80
C ASP A 25 -7.63 -3.04 -2.22
N MET A 26 -6.56 -2.28 -2.47
CA MET A 26 -5.22 -2.55 -1.93
C MET A 26 -5.24 -2.73 -0.40
N LEU A 27 -5.81 -1.75 0.32
CA LEU A 27 -5.90 -1.78 1.79
C LEU A 27 -6.71 -2.99 2.29
N THR A 28 -7.78 -3.33 1.59
CA THR A 28 -8.63 -4.48 1.94
C THR A 28 -7.90 -5.80 1.73
N ARG A 29 -7.18 -5.97 0.62
CA ARG A 29 -6.36 -7.17 0.36
C ARG A 29 -5.29 -7.36 1.41
N ILE A 30 -4.60 -6.29 1.80
CA ILE A 30 -3.57 -6.33 2.86
C ILE A 30 -4.21 -6.75 4.18
N ARG A 31 -5.29 -6.08 4.60
CA ARG A 31 -6.02 -6.41 5.84
C ARG A 31 -6.45 -7.88 5.88
N ASN A 32 -7.09 -8.37 4.81
CA ASN A 32 -7.55 -9.76 4.74
C ASN A 32 -6.38 -10.75 4.78
N SER A 33 -5.25 -10.40 4.17
CA SER A 33 -4.05 -11.24 4.18
C SER A 33 -3.37 -11.26 5.56
N CYS A 34 -3.37 -10.13 6.28
CA CYS A 34 -2.91 -10.07 7.67
C CYS A 34 -3.80 -10.91 8.60
N LEU A 35 -5.13 -10.83 8.44
CA LEU A 35 -6.09 -11.64 9.20
C LEU A 35 -5.89 -13.15 8.95
N ALA A 36 -5.65 -13.53 7.69
CA ALA A 36 -5.32 -14.89 7.28
C ALA A 36 -3.86 -15.30 7.57
N LYS A 37 -3.05 -14.42 8.18
CA LYS A 37 -1.62 -14.63 8.50
C LYS A 37 -0.77 -15.07 7.31
N LYS A 38 -1.10 -14.59 6.10
CA LYS A 38 -0.34 -14.87 4.89
C LYS A 38 1.01 -14.15 4.91
N SER A 39 2.04 -14.75 4.31
CA SER A 39 3.35 -14.12 4.16
C SER A 39 3.36 -13.03 3.08
N THR A 40 2.54 -13.18 2.04
CA THR A 40 2.46 -12.27 0.90
C THR A 40 1.02 -11.97 0.51
N VAL A 41 0.84 -10.89 -0.25
CA VAL A 41 -0.42 -10.51 -0.89
C VAL A 41 -0.15 -9.96 -2.28
N SER A 42 -0.96 -10.39 -3.27
CA SER A 42 -0.92 -9.86 -4.65
C SER A 42 -2.02 -8.82 -4.85
N ILE A 43 -1.64 -7.69 -5.43
CA ILE A 43 -2.49 -6.52 -5.64
C ILE A 43 -2.32 -6.07 -7.10
N PRO A 44 -3.39 -5.64 -7.78
CA PRO A 44 -3.27 -5.11 -9.14
C PRO A 44 -2.29 -3.93 -9.17
N PHE A 45 -1.39 -3.95 -10.15
CA PHE A 45 -0.41 -2.90 -10.33
C PHE A 45 -1.09 -1.59 -10.75
N THR A 46 -0.83 -0.54 -9.99
CA THR A 46 -1.00 0.85 -10.42
C THR A 46 0.20 1.64 -9.90
N ARG A 47 0.56 2.74 -10.58
CA ARG A 47 1.64 3.62 -10.09
C ARG A 47 1.39 4.11 -8.66
N LEU A 48 0.13 4.40 -8.34
CA LEU A 48 -0.29 4.86 -7.02
C LEU A 48 -0.15 3.75 -5.97
N ASN A 49 -0.58 2.52 -6.26
CA ASN A 49 -0.40 1.39 -5.34
C ASN A 49 1.08 1.09 -5.09
N GLN A 50 1.92 1.21 -6.12
CA GLN A 50 3.38 1.04 -5.98
C GLN A 50 3.98 2.13 -5.06
N GLN A 51 3.61 3.39 -5.25
CA GLN A 51 4.08 4.49 -4.38
C GLN A 51 3.64 4.31 -2.92
N ILE A 52 2.39 3.87 -2.70
CA ILE A 52 1.91 3.53 -1.35
C ILE A 52 2.75 2.38 -0.77
N ALA A 53 3.02 1.32 -1.54
CA ALA A 53 3.84 0.20 -1.09
C ALA A 53 5.27 0.61 -0.72
N GLN A 54 5.86 1.53 -1.47
CA GLN A 54 7.17 2.11 -1.15
C GLN A 54 7.16 2.82 0.19
N ILE A 55 6.16 3.67 0.47
CA ILE A 55 6.03 4.34 1.78
C ILE A 55 5.83 3.30 2.89
N LEU A 56 5.00 2.27 2.68
CA LEU A 56 4.79 1.20 3.66
C LEU A 56 6.08 0.42 3.98
N GLU A 57 6.97 0.23 2.99
CA GLU A 57 8.28 -0.41 3.20
C GLU A 57 9.23 0.50 3.97
N GLN A 58 9.33 1.78 3.57
CA GLN A 58 10.18 2.78 4.21
C GLN A 58 9.81 3.00 5.69
N GLU A 59 8.52 3.06 5.99
CA GLU A 59 7.99 3.17 7.35
C GLU A 59 8.00 1.82 8.10
N GLY A 60 8.40 0.74 7.42
CA GLY A 60 8.62 -0.57 8.03
C GLY A 60 7.36 -1.33 8.42
N PHE A 61 6.19 -0.97 7.85
CA PHE A 61 4.92 -1.67 7.98
C PHE A 61 4.90 -3.00 7.22
N ILE A 62 5.54 -3.04 6.06
CA ILE A 62 5.79 -4.26 5.28
C ILE A 62 7.28 -4.58 5.28
N GLN A 63 7.62 -5.79 4.83
CA GLN A 63 9.03 -6.18 4.71
C GLN A 63 9.63 -5.72 3.38
N THR A 64 8.90 -5.91 2.28
CA THR A 64 9.28 -5.45 0.94
C THR A 64 8.13 -5.57 -0.05
N TYR A 65 8.29 -5.05 -1.26
CA TYR A 65 7.38 -5.24 -2.38
C TYR A 65 8.13 -5.57 -3.68
N GLN A 66 7.47 -6.26 -4.59
CA GLN A 66 7.99 -6.63 -5.91
C GLN A 66 6.94 -6.38 -6.98
N VAL A 67 7.37 -5.82 -8.12
CA VAL A 67 6.52 -5.63 -9.29
C VAL A 67 6.77 -6.78 -10.27
N SER A 68 5.72 -7.50 -10.63
CA SER A 68 5.76 -8.56 -11.64
C SER A 68 5.44 -7.96 -13.00
N LEU A 69 6.42 -7.95 -13.92
CA LEU A 69 6.24 -7.46 -15.28
C LEU A 69 5.28 -8.35 -16.10
N ASP A 70 5.25 -9.64 -15.80
CA ASP A 70 4.45 -10.61 -16.55
C ASP A 70 2.98 -10.61 -16.13
N SER A 71 2.70 -10.48 -14.83
CA SER A 71 1.33 -10.54 -14.30
C SER A 71 0.67 -9.18 -14.10
N GLN A 72 1.42 -8.07 -14.26
CA GLN A 72 0.97 -6.72 -13.89
C GLN A 72 0.44 -6.66 -12.45
N ASP A 73 1.10 -7.38 -11.55
CA ASP A 73 0.77 -7.39 -10.13
C ASP A 73 1.91 -6.79 -9.30
N LEU A 74 1.50 -6.19 -8.19
CA LEU A 74 2.35 -5.78 -7.09
C LEU A 74 2.21 -6.81 -5.97
N THR A 75 3.30 -7.52 -5.67
CA THR A 75 3.35 -8.47 -4.55
C THR A 75 4.00 -7.81 -3.34
N LEU A 76 3.29 -7.78 -2.22
CA LEU A 76 3.80 -7.28 -0.94
C LEU A 76 4.17 -8.44 -0.04
N ARG A 77 5.31 -8.34 0.66
CA ARG A 77 5.70 -9.26 1.74
C ARG A 77 5.33 -8.64 3.08
N LEU A 78 4.38 -9.26 3.78
CA LEU A 78 3.83 -8.78 5.03
C LEU A 78 4.80 -9.03 6.20
N LYS A 79 4.86 -8.07 7.13
CA LYS A 79 5.77 -8.11 8.28
C LYS A 79 5.00 -8.46 9.56
N TYR A 80 5.51 -9.45 10.28
CA TYR A 80 4.93 -9.90 11.55
C TYR A 80 5.98 -9.86 12.66
N ARG A 81 5.56 -9.44 13.86
CA ARG A 81 6.35 -9.52 15.09
C ARG A 81 5.89 -10.72 15.91
N SER A 82 6.82 -11.32 16.64
CA SER A 82 6.50 -12.37 17.60
C SER A 82 6.20 -11.74 18.95
N LYS A 83 4.98 -11.93 19.46
CA LYS A 83 4.58 -11.51 20.80
C LYS A 83 4.50 -12.73 21.70
N LYS A 84 5.18 -12.66 22.85
CA LYS A 84 5.09 -13.68 23.89
C LYS A 84 3.73 -13.56 24.56
N ILE A 85 3.03 -14.68 24.66
CA ILE A 85 1.75 -14.81 25.37
C ILE A 85 1.91 -15.90 26.44
N TYR A 86 0.98 -15.95 27.39
CA TYR A 86 0.98 -16.95 28.47
C TYR A 86 1.14 -18.39 27.95
N ARG A 87 0.62 -18.70 26.76
CA ARG A 87 0.72 -20.01 26.09
C ARG A 87 1.56 -19.97 24.81
N GLY A 88 2.78 -19.45 24.88
CA GLY A 88 3.76 -19.51 23.78
C GLY A 88 3.96 -18.19 23.02
N LYS A 89 4.11 -18.26 21.69
CA LYS A 89 4.39 -17.09 20.83
C LYS A 89 3.28 -16.91 19.79
N LYS A 90 2.69 -15.72 19.72
CA LYS A 90 1.71 -15.34 18.69
C LYS A 90 2.39 -14.43 17.66
N LYS A 91 2.14 -14.67 16.38
CA LYS A 91 2.50 -13.72 15.32
C LYS A 91 1.45 -12.61 15.29
N GLU A 92 1.88 -11.37 15.45
CA GLU A 92 1.07 -10.17 15.29
C GLU A 92 1.58 -9.37 14.09
N SER A 93 0.66 -8.87 13.26
CA SER A 93 1.00 -8.03 12.12
C SER A 93 1.60 -6.71 12.59
N CYS A 94 2.60 -6.18 11.88
CA CYS A 94 3.09 -4.81 12.13
C CYS A 94 2.07 -3.74 11.71
N ILE A 95 1.08 -4.12 10.91
CA ILE A 95 -0.08 -3.31 10.55
C ILE A 95 -1.25 -3.79 11.41
N THR A 96 -1.72 -2.94 12.32
CA THR A 96 -2.90 -3.18 13.16
C THR A 96 -4.19 -2.67 12.51
N ASN A 97 -4.12 -1.58 11.73
CA ASN A 97 -5.27 -1.02 11.02
C ASN A 97 -4.88 -0.33 9.71
N LEU A 98 -5.81 -0.35 8.77
CA LEU A 98 -5.73 0.30 7.46
C LEU A 98 -7.07 0.95 7.17
N LYS A 99 -7.09 2.28 6.99
CA LYS A 99 -8.32 3.02 6.71
C LYS A 99 -8.17 3.91 5.49
N ARG A 100 -9.10 3.76 4.54
CA ARG A 100 -9.27 4.68 3.42
C ARG A 100 -9.95 5.96 3.91
N ILE A 101 -9.32 7.12 3.68
CA ILE A 101 -9.84 8.43 4.10
C ILE A 101 -10.60 9.08 2.92
N SER A 102 -9.90 9.54 1.87
CA SER A 102 -10.48 10.27 0.74
C SER A 102 -11.05 9.39 -0.39
N LYS A 103 -12.31 8.97 -0.35
CA LYS A 103 -12.88 8.01 -1.33
C LYS A 103 -13.22 8.67 -2.68
N PRO A 104 -13.35 7.92 -3.79
CA PRO A 104 -13.76 8.49 -5.09
C PRO A 104 -15.03 9.35 -5.04
N GLY A 105 -16.03 8.95 -4.25
CA GLY A 105 -17.27 9.71 -4.07
C GLY A 105 -17.21 10.81 -3.00
N LEU A 106 -16.12 10.92 -2.24
CA LEU A 106 -15.93 11.97 -1.24
C LEU A 106 -14.44 12.23 -1.03
N ARG A 107 -13.93 13.28 -1.68
CA ARG A 107 -12.53 13.66 -1.58
C ARG A 107 -12.28 14.48 -0.32
N ILE A 108 -11.24 14.11 0.43
CA ILE A 108 -10.88 14.75 1.70
C ILE A 108 -9.50 15.38 1.53
N TYR A 109 -9.45 16.71 1.67
CA TYR A 109 -8.23 17.50 1.62
C TYR A 109 -7.98 18.15 2.97
N SER A 110 -6.71 18.42 3.28
CA SER A 110 -6.32 19.10 4.51
C SER A 110 -5.07 19.95 4.30
N ASN A 111 -5.02 21.09 4.99
CA ASN A 111 -3.82 21.90 5.08
C ASN A 111 -2.79 21.19 5.98
N HIS A 112 -1.48 21.37 5.74
CA HIS A 112 -0.41 20.80 6.57
C HIS A 112 -0.62 21.02 8.08
N LYS A 113 -1.17 22.18 8.48
CA LYS A 113 -1.43 22.52 9.89
C LYS A 113 -2.50 21.67 10.55
N GLU A 114 -3.43 21.13 9.76
CA GLU A 114 -4.61 20.40 10.22
C GLU A 114 -4.42 18.88 10.16
N ILE A 115 -3.33 18.41 9.53
CA ILE A 115 -3.06 16.98 9.43
C ILE A 115 -2.77 16.41 10.82
N LEU A 116 -3.70 15.62 11.35
CA LEU A 116 -3.63 15.01 12.67
C LEU A 116 -2.51 13.96 12.76
N ARG A 117 -1.93 13.82 13.95
CA ARG A 117 -0.97 12.75 14.27
C ARG A 117 -1.72 11.49 14.70
N ILE A 118 -1.45 10.36 14.06
CA ILE A 118 -2.04 9.08 14.44
C ILE A 118 -1.20 8.41 15.52
N LEU A 119 -1.83 8.00 16.62
CA LEU A 119 -1.18 7.33 17.75
C LEU A 119 0.11 8.04 18.22
N GLY A 120 0.03 9.36 18.39
CA GLY A 120 1.19 10.17 18.83
C GLY A 120 2.34 10.25 17.82
N GLY A 121 2.14 9.80 16.57
CA GLY A 121 3.15 9.73 15.52
C GLY A 121 3.68 8.33 15.22
N THR A 122 3.14 7.29 15.88
CA THR A 122 3.48 5.88 15.56
C THR A 122 2.78 5.41 14.28
N GLY A 123 1.59 5.95 14.00
CA GLY A 123 0.89 5.74 12.75
C GLY A 123 1.13 6.87 11.77
N ILE A 124 0.86 6.60 10.50
CA ILE A 124 1.02 7.55 9.40
C ILE A 124 -0.30 7.83 8.71
N VAL A 125 -0.41 9.02 8.13
CA VAL A 125 -1.36 9.32 7.06
C VAL A 125 -0.56 9.50 5.78
N ILE A 126 -0.97 8.82 4.71
CA ILE A 126 -0.38 8.99 3.38
C ILE A 126 -1.17 10.08 2.65
N VAL A 127 -0.45 11.09 2.17
CA VAL A 127 -1.00 12.33 1.60
C VAL A 127 -0.52 12.49 0.17
N SER A 128 -1.46 12.77 -0.74
CA SER A 128 -1.16 13.18 -2.11
C SER A 128 -1.02 14.69 -2.17
N THR A 129 0.18 15.17 -2.50
CA THR A 129 0.50 16.59 -2.61
C THR A 129 0.91 16.94 -4.04
N PRO A 130 1.00 18.23 -4.41
CA PRO A 130 1.56 18.64 -5.69
C PRO A 130 3.00 18.17 -5.95
N GLU A 131 3.78 17.91 -4.90
CA GLU A 131 5.15 17.38 -4.98
C GLU A 131 5.22 15.85 -4.98
N GLY A 132 4.07 15.18 -5.00
CA GLY A 132 3.96 13.73 -4.98
C GLY A 132 3.41 13.18 -3.67
N LEU A 133 3.55 11.86 -3.53
CA LEU A 133 3.02 11.11 -2.41
C LEU A 133 4.01 11.08 -1.25
N MET A 134 3.55 11.42 -0.04
CA MET A 134 4.40 11.48 1.15
C MET A 134 3.60 11.20 2.42
N THR A 135 4.29 11.05 3.55
CA THR A 135 3.69 10.90 4.87
C THR A 135 3.19 12.24 5.42
N ASP A 136 2.30 12.21 6.42
CA ASP A 136 1.87 13.41 7.16
C ASP A 136 3.02 14.14 7.84
N ARG A 137 4.04 13.39 8.28
CA ARG A 137 5.26 13.98 8.86
C ARG A 137 6.02 14.79 7.84
N GLU A 138 6.25 14.25 6.65
CA GLU A 138 6.93 14.94 5.55
C GLU A 138 6.12 16.13 5.05
N ALA A 139 4.80 15.97 4.88
CA ALA A 139 3.89 17.04 4.49
C ALA A 139 3.94 18.23 5.47
N ARG A 140 3.92 17.94 6.78
CA ARG A 140 4.09 18.97 7.82
C ARG A 140 5.46 19.63 7.79
N LEU A 141 6.53 18.85 7.59
CA LEU A 141 7.89 19.36 7.53
C LEU A 141 8.08 20.33 6.35
N ARG A 142 7.49 20.02 5.20
CA ARG A 142 7.54 20.86 4.00
C ARG A 142 6.52 22.00 4.00
N GLY A 143 5.54 21.98 4.89
CA GLY A 143 4.47 22.98 4.93
C GLY A 143 3.44 22.83 3.80
N ILE A 144 3.23 21.61 3.29
CA ILE A 144 2.39 21.33 2.12
C ILE A 144 1.19 20.48 2.51
N GLY A 145 -0.01 20.91 2.12
CA GLY A 145 -1.26 20.14 2.30
C GLY A 145 -1.55 19.23 1.10
N GLY A 146 -2.68 18.51 1.16
CA GLY A 146 -3.04 17.62 0.07
C GLY A 146 -4.27 16.75 0.33
N GLU A 147 -4.50 15.80 -0.57
CA GLU A 147 -5.55 14.78 -0.41
C GLU A 147 -5.10 13.73 0.60
N LEU A 148 -5.91 13.50 1.65
CA LEU A 148 -5.63 12.48 2.65
C LEU A 148 -6.08 11.11 2.12
N LEU A 149 -5.15 10.30 1.59
CA LEU A 149 -5.52 9.05 0.94
C LEU A 149 -5.92 7.97 1.95
N CYS A 150 -5.03 7.64 2.86
CA CYS A 150 -5.26 6.57 3.82
C CYS A 150 -4.41 6.73 5.07
N SER A 151 -4.78 6.00 6.10
CA SER A 151 -4.03 5.92 7.34
C SER A 151 -3.70 4.48 7.70
N VAL A 152 -2.54 4.33 8.34
CA VAL A 152 -1.90 3.05 8.64
C VAL A 152 -1.25 3.12 10.01
N TRP A 153 -1.53 2.12 10.85
CA TRP A 153 -0.88 1.90 12.15
C TRP A 153 -1.04 0.45 12.58
#